data_AF-A0A7S2CP08-F1
#
_entry.id   AF-A0A7S2CP08-F1
#
_cell.length_a   1.000
_cell.length_b   1.000
_cell.length_c   1.000
_cell.angle_alpha   90.00
_cell.angle_beta   90.00
_cell.angle_gamma   90.00
#
_symmetry.space_group_name_H-M   'P 1'
#
loop_
_entity.id
_entity.type
_entity.pdbx_description
1 polymer ?
#
loop_
_entity_poly.entity_id
_entity_poly.type
_entity_poly.pdbx_seq_one_letter_code
_entity_poly.pdbx_strand_id
1 'polypeptide(L)'
;RDRDGEQDGGEHQDLSARPVSPSLKQETCIIFDWDDTILPTSWLERIHALTGGGPLRPEVQRQMAALSSIASQTMNFAATLGVVIIITNSAPGWVDQSCQLFMPQILQQIRGYQIFAKPMHAPLTFKISTFRRECRQFRNIVSVGDGDAERAASLRLQAPPDRKALGMAAEQFDPSRRIKSVKLLELPTCQQLIIQHTLL
;
A
#
# COMPACT_ATOMS: atom_id res chain seq x y z
N ARG A 1 28.36 -57.61 -8.66
CA ARG A 1 28.14 -56.81 -7.43
C ARG A 1 29.11 -55.64 -7.50
N ASP A 2 28.67 -54.52 -8.04
CA ASP A 2 29.37 -53.24 -7.90
C ASP A 2 28.38 -52.08 -8.15
N ARG A 3 28.15 -51.35 -7.06
CA ARG A 3 27.86 -49.92 -6.90
C ARG A 3 26.67 -49.30 -7.64
N ASP A 4 25.59 -49.18 -6.87
CA ASP A 4 24.52 -48.21 -7.04
C ASP A 4 25.08 -46.78 -7.01
N GLY A 5 24.90 -46.04 -8.10
CA GLY A 5 25.09 -44.60 -8.18
C GLY A 5 23.81 -43.91 -7.76
N GLU A 6 23.77 -43.45 -6.51
CA GLU A 6 22.73 -42.61 -5.95
C GLU A 6 22.81 -41.23 -6.63
N GLN A 7 21.88 -40.97 -7.56
CA GLN A 7 21.71 -39.64 -8.14
C GLN A 7 20.96 -38.78 -7.13
N ASP A 8 21.70 -37.90 -6.47
CA ASP A 8 21.20 -36.81 -5.64
C ASP A 8 20.47 -35.79 -6.53
N GLY A 9 19.21 -36.08 -6.81
CA GLY A 9 18.27 -35.19 -7.48
C GLY A 9 17.80 -34.13 -6.49
N GLY A 10 18.64 -33.13 -6.24
CA GLY A 10 18.26 -31.93 -5.52
C GLY A 10 17.09 -31.26 -6.24
N GLU A 11 15.88 -31.45 -5.71
CA GLU A 11 14.69 -30.72 -6.10
C GLU A 11 14.95 -29.23 -5.86
N HIS A 12 15.29 -28.50 -6.92
CA HIS A 12 15.13 -27.06 -6.96
C HIS A 12 13.64 -26.78 -6.78
N GLN A 13 13.24 -26.52 -5.53
CA GLN A 13 11.90 -26.03 -5.21
C GLN A 13 11.72 -24.70 -5.94
N ASP A 14 10.97 -24.78 -7.03
CA ASP A 14 10.37 -23.63 -7.68
C ASP A 14 9.65 -22.81 -6.60
N LEU A 15 10.18 -21.62 -6.27
CA LEU A 15 9.58 -20.67 -5.34
C LEU A 15 8.37 -19.98 -5.96
N SER A 16 7.60 -20.68 -6.78
CA SER A 16 6.27 -20.23 -7.18
C SER A 16 5.44 -20.14 -5.90
N ALA A 17 5.18 -18.90 -5.48
CA ALA A 17 4.50 -18.59 -4.24
C ALA A 17 3.20 -19.39 -4.17
N ARG A 18 3.08 -20.27 -3.17
CA ARG A 18 1.88 -21.10 -3.00
C ARG A 18 0.66 -20.17 -2.93
N PRO A 19 -0.43 -20.48 -3.66
CA PRO A 19 -1.63 -19.66 -3.62
C PRO A 19 -2.17 -19.55 -2.19
N VAL A 20 -2.48 -18.33 -1.77
CA VAL A 20 -3.05 -18.02 -0.45
C VAL A 20 -4.43 -18.68 -0.32
N SER A 21 -4.71 -19.32 0.81
CA SER A 21 -6.02 -19.94 1.04
C SER A 21 -7.13 -18.88 1.06
N PRO A 22 -8.36 -19.20 0.61
CA PRO A 22 -9.47 -18.24 0.62
C PRO A 22 -9.75 -17.63 2.00
N SER A 23 -9.63 -18.42 3.06
CA SER A 23 -9.79 -17.95 4.44
C SER A 23 -8.70 -16.94 4.83
N LEU A 24 -7.44 -17.24 4.53
CA LEU A 24 -6.32 -16.33 4.82
C LEU A 24 -6.47 -15.03 4.04
N LYS A 25 -6.90 -15.09 2.78
CA LYS A 25 -7.17 -13.91 1.96
C LYS A 25 -8.26 -13.03 2.57
N GLN A 26 -9.36 -13.62 3.02
CA GLN A 26 -10.47 -12.89 3.66
C GLN A 26 -10.08 -12.25 4.99
N GLU A 27 -9.15 -12.86 5.73
CA GLU A 27 -8.62 -12.33 6.99
C GLU A 27 -7.48 -11.30 6.79
N THR A 28 -7.06 -11.02 5.56
CA THR A 28 -5.90 -10.16 5.25
C THR A 28 -6.33 -8.84 4.61
N CYS A 29 -5.83 -7.72 5.17
CA CYS A 29 -5.96 -6.38 4.61
C CYS A 29 -4.59 -5.83 4.23
N ILE A 30 -4.48 -5.26 3.04
CA ILE A 30 -3.28 -4.59 2.53
C ILE A 30 -3.63 -3.13 2.28
N ILE A 31 -2.91 -2.25 2.93
CA ILE A 31 -3.14 -0.81 2.95
C ILE A 31 -2.02 -0.14 2.19
N PHE A 32 -2.38 0.70 1.23
CA PHE A 32 -1.44 1.60 0.56
C PHE A 32 -1.72 3.05 0.96
N ASP A 33 -0.67 3.82 1.24
CA ASP A 33 -0.74 5.27 1.08
C ASP A 33 -0.76 5.64 -0.42
N TRP A 34 -1.06 6.90 -0.74
CA TRP A 34 -1.10 7.39 -2.11
C TRP A 34 0.10 8.26 -2.45
N ASP A 35 0.24 9.39 -1.77
CA ASP A 35 1.27 10.40 -2.03
C ASP A 35 2.63 9.89 -1.60
N ASP A 36 3.62 10.05 -2.49
CA ASP A 36 4.99 9.55 -2.37
C ASP A 36 5.13 8.03 -2.12
N THR A 37 4.02 7.30 -2.28
CA THR A 37 3.95 5.84 -2.19
C THR A 37 3.56 5.22 -3.53
N ILE A 38 2.41 5.60 -4.11
CA ILE A 38 1.97 5.18 -5.46
C ILE A 38 2.27 6.28 -6.49
N LEU A 39 1.95 7.52 -6.12
CA LEU A 39 2.18 8.70 -6.94
C LEU A 39 3.36 9.50 -6.35
N PRO A 40 4.41 9.84 -7.12
CA PRO A 40 5.57 10.58 -6.60
C PRO A 40 5.23 12.08 -6.53
N THR A 41 4.26 12.44 -5.70
CA THR A 41 3.67 13.79 -5.59
C THR A 41 4.75 14.85 -5.32
N SER A 42 5.71 14.58 -4.43
CA SER A 42 6.79 15.52 -4.13
C SER A 42 7.76 15.70 -5.29
N TRP A 43 7.97 14.67 -6.11
CA TRP A 43 8.75 14.81 -7.34
C TRP A 43 8.00 15.59 -8.40
N LEU A 44 6.70 15.33 -8.59
CA LEU A 44 5.84 16.09 -9.50
C LEU A 44 5.81 17.58 -9.13
N GLU A 45 5.73 17.90 -7.84
CA GLU A 45 5.83 19.29 -7.35
C GLU A 45 7.18 19.92 -7.71
N ARG A 46 8.28 19.21 -7.45
CA ARG A 46 9.66 19.69 -7.74
C ARG A 46 9.91 19.98 -9.21
N ILE A 47 9.25 19.25 -10.11
CA ILE A 47 9.36 19.49 -11.56
C ILE A 47 8.27 20.44 -12.10
N HIS A 48 7.49 21.05 -11.21
CA HIS A 48 6.38 21.96 -11.49
C HIS A 48 5.26 21.33 -12.34
N ALA A 49 5.05 20.02 -12.21
CA ALA A 49 4.02 19.29 -12.93
C ALA A 49 2.63 19.39 -12.27
N LEU A 50 2.55 19.64 -10.96
CA LEU A 50 1.25 19.81 -10.26
C LEU A 50 0.58 21.15 -10.58
N THR A 51 1.37 22.20 -10.83
CA THR A 51 0.89 23.56 -11.08
C THR A 51 0.93 23.96 -12.56
N GLY A 52 1.43 23.08 -13.43
CA GLY A 52 1.88 23.43 -14.78
C GLY A 52 0.79 23.78 -15.79
N GLY A 53 -0.49 23.53 -15.51
CA GLY A 53 -1.65 23.87 -16.37
C GLY A 53 -1.70 23.24 -17.77
N GLY A 54 -0.56 22.75 -18.29
CA GLY A 54 -0.39 22.13 -19.59
C GLY A 54 0.01 20.65 -19.49
N PRO A 55 0.14 19.96 -20.63
CA PRO A 55 0.49 18.55 -20.67
C PRO A 55 1.88 18.31 -20.10
N LEU A 56 2.05 17.15 -19.46
CA LEU A 56 3.35 16.66 -19.00
C LEU A 56 4.35 16.62 -20.15
N ARG A 57 5.63 16.91 -19.86
CA ARG A 57 6.72 16.74 -20.85
C ARG A 57 6.76 15.27 -21.30
N PRO A 58 7.08 14.96 -22.58
CA PRO A 58 7.06 13.58 -23.08
C PRO A 58 7.89 12.58 -22.26
N GLU A 59 9.03 13.01 -21.73
CA GLU A 59 9.85 12.17 -20.85
C GLU A 59 9.14 11.84 -19.53
N VAL A 60 8.51 12.84 -18.91
CA VAL A 60 7.72 12.65 -17.67
C VAL A 60 6.53 11.75 -17.94
N GLN A 61 5.85 11.89 -19.08
CA GLN A 61 4.77 11.00 -19.49
C GLN A 61 5.23 9.53 -19.58
N ARG A 62 6.40 9.27 -20.18
CA ARG A 62 6.97 7.92 -20.26
C ARG A 62 7.29 7.35 -18.89
N GLN A 63 7.92 8.14 -18.01
CA GLN A 63 8.23 7.72 -16.64
C GLN A 63 6.97 7.40 -15.85
N MET A 64 5.95 8.26 -15.93
CA MET A 64 4.66 8.04 -15.26
C MET A 64 3.91 6.83 -15.82
N ALA A 65 3.97 6.57 -17.13
CA ALA A 65 3.38 5.37 -17.72
C ALA A 65 4.10 4.09 -17.26
N ALA A 66 5.43 4.11 -17.16
CA ALA A 66 6.21 3.00 -16.63
C ALA A 66 5.87 2.74 -15.15
N LEU A 67 5.81 3.80 -14.33
CA LEU A 67 5.38 3.70 -12.94
C LEU A 67 3.95 3.16 -12.83
N SER A 68 3.03 3.63 -13.67
CA SER A 68 1.64 3.14 -13.70
C SER A 68 1.56 1.65 -13.96
N SER A 69 2.36 1.14 -14.89
CA SER A 69 2.44 -0.30 -15.18
C SER A 69 2.88 -1.10 -13.96
N ILE A 70 4.00 -0.72 -13.33
CA ILE A 70 4.52 -1.45 -12.16
C ILE A 70 3.58 -1.30 -10.95
N ALA A 71 3.07 -0.10 -10.66
CA ALA A 71 2.11 0.11 -9.58
C ALA A 71 0.84 -0.73 -9.79
N SER A 72 0.33 -0.83 -11.02
CA SER A 72 -0.79 -1.72 -11.36
C SER A 72 -0.50 -3.18 -11.01
N GLN A 73 0.69 -3.66 -11.37
CA GLN A 73 1.13 -5.03 -11.08
C GLN A 73 1.23 -5.27 -9.57
N THR A 74 1.85 -4.37 -8.82
CA THR A 74 1.91 -4.44 -7.35
C THR A 74 0.51 -4.53 -6.74
N MET A 75 -0.42 -3.67 -7.16
CA MET A 75 -1.79 -3.62 -6.63
C MET A 75 -2.60 -4.87 -7.02
N ASN A 76 -2.41 -5.38 -8.24
CA ASN A 76 -3.04 -6.63 -8.69
C ASN A 76 -2.52 -7.81 -7.88
N PHE A 77 -1.19 -7.89 -7.67
CA PHE A 77 -0.59 -8.93 -6.85
C PHE A 77 -1.10 -8.86 -5.40
N ALA A 78 -1.11 -7.67 -4.78
CA ALA A 78 -1.69 -7.47 -3.45
C ALA A 78 -3.16 -7.92 -3.39
N ALA A 79 -3.96 -7.65 -4.41
CA ALA A 79 -5.36 -8.10 -4.49
C ALA A 79 -5.52 -9.62 -4.60
N THR A 80 -4.46 -10.37 -4.97
CA THR A 80 -4.45 -11.83 -4.87
C THR A 80 -4.29 -12.32 -3.43
N LEU A 81 -3.61 -11.53 -2.59
CA LEU A 81 -3.22 -11.88 -1.22
C LEU A 81 -4.24 -11.44 -0.16
N GLY A 82 -5.02 -10.38 -0.40
CA GLY A 82 -5.99 -9.86 0.56
C GLY A 82 -6.89 -8.76 0.02
N VAL A 83 -7.65 -8.13 0.92
CA VAL A 83 -8.44 -6.93 0.62
C VAL A 83 -7.51 -5.72 0.54
N VAL A 84 -7.50 -5.05 -0.61
CA VAL A 84 -6.67 -3.86 -0.83
C VAL A 84 -7.49 -2.60 -0.56
N ILE A 85 -6.96 -1.70 0.27
CA ILE A 85 -7.54 -0.38 0.54
C ILE A 85 -6.47 0.71 0.42
N ILE A 86 -6.91 1.94 0.12
CA ILE A 86 -6.05 3.13 0.09
C ILE A 86 -6.44 4.03 1.25
N ILE A 87 -5.46 4.43 2.06
CA ILE A 87 -5.67 5.40 3.15
C ILE A 87 -4.64 6.52 3.01
N THR A 88 -5.10 7.72 2.63
CA THR A 88 -4.24 8.89 2.39
C THR A 88 -4.61 10.08 3.28
N ASN A 89 -3.60 10.87 3.63
CA ASN A 89 -3.79 12.16 4.31
C ASN A 89 -4.17 13.30 3.36
N SER A 90 -4.25 13.04 2.06
CA SER A 90 -4.70 13.99 1.06
C SER A 90 -6.22 14.21 1.10
N ALA A 91 -6.63 15.33 0.51
CA ALA A 91 -8.03 15.75 0.48
C ALA A 91 -8.91 14.76 -0.31
N PRO A 92 -10.22 14.65 0.02
CA PRO A 92 -11.14 13.84 -0.77
C PRO A 92 -11.16 14.28 -2.24
N GLY A 93 -11.17 13.31 -3.15
CA GLY A 93 -11.08 13.55 -4.60
C GLY A 93 -9.64 13.59 -5.15
N TRP A 94 -8.62 13.82 -4.31
CA TRP A 94 -7.23 13.92 -4.77
C TRP A 94 -6.73 12.66 -5.49
N VAL A 95 -7.02 11.48 -4.95
CA VAL A 95 -6.59 10.19 -5.55
C VAL A 95 -7.14 10.05 -6.97
N ASP A 96 -8.44 10.29 -7.16
CA ASP A 96 -9.08 10.18 -8.47
C ASP A 96 -8.53 11.22 -9.45
N GLN A 97 -8.45 12.48 -9.01
CA GLN A 97 -8.03 13.60 -9.84
C GLN A 97 -6.55 13.47 -10.25
N SER A 98 -5.67 13.13 -9.32
CA SER A 98 -4.25 12.92 -9.62
C SER A 98 -4.03 11.67 -10.47
N CYS A 99 -4.80 10.60 -10.28
CA CYS A 99 -4.74 9.41 -11.13
C CYS A 99 -5.16 9.74 -12.57
N GLN A 100 -6.21 10.53 -12.78
CA GLN A 100 -6.59 11.01 -14.13
C GLN A 100 -5.47 11.80 -14.81
N LEU A 101 -4.78 12.66 -14.06
CA LEU A 101 -3.76 13.55 -14.60
C LEU A 101 -2.44 12.83 -14.90
N PHE A 102 -2.02 11.93 -14.01
CA PHE A 102 -0.66 11.39 -14.03
C PHE A 102 -0.59 9.89 -14.31
N MET A 103 -1.66 9.13 -14.04
CA MET A 103 -1.69 7.66 -14.14
C MET A 103 -2.99 7.13 -14.79
N PRO A 104 -3.45 7.69 -15.93
CA PRO A 104 -4.78 7.41 -16.46
C PRO A 104 -5.01 5.93 -16.81
N GLN A 105 -3.93 5.18 -17.08
CA GLN A 105 -4.02 3.75 -17.42
C GLN A 105 -4.54 2.88 -16.26
N ILE A 106 -4.38 3.33 -15.01
CA ILE A 106 -4.80 2.57 -13.83
C ILE A 106 -6.05 3.15 -13.16
N LEU A 107 -6.64 4.22 -13.71
CA LEU A 107 -7.78 4.91 -13.10
C LEU A 107 -8.94 3.99 -12.74
N GLN A 108 -9.33 3.10 -13.66
CA GLN A 108 -10.44 2.16 -13.43
C GLN A 108 -10.11 1.14 -12.34
N GLN A 109 -8.85 0.68 -12.29
CA GLN A 109 -8.37 -0.20 -11.23
C GLN A 109 -8.45 0.51 -9.86
N ILE A 110 -7.95 1.75 -9.78
CA ILE A 110 -7.95 2.54 -8.55
C ILE A 110 -9.35 2.82 -8.03
N ARG A 111 -10.31 3.14 -8.92
CA ARG A 111 -11.73 3.30 -8.58
C ARG A 111 -12.39 2.03 -8.03
N GLY A 112 -11.81 0.86 -8.32
CA GLY A 112 -12.27 -0.42 -7.78
C GLY A 112 -11.89 -0.66 -6.31
N TYR A 113 -10.96 0.12 -5.75
CA TYR A 113 -10.54 0.00 -4.35
C TYR A 113 -11.34 0.92 -3.43
N GLN A 114 -11.42 0.55 -2.15
CA GLN A 114 -11.92 1.45 -1.13
C GLN A 114 -10.86 2.50 -0.81
N ILE A 115 -11.24 3.78 -0.87
CA ILE A 115 -10.33 4.92 -0.67
C ILE A 115 -10.82 5.74 0.52
N PHE A 116 -9.98 5.89 1.54
CA PHE A 116 -10.22 6.71 2.70
C PHE A 116 -9.28 7.91 2.69
N ALA A 117 -9.75 9.02 2.14
CA ALA A 117 -9.06 10.30 2.14
C ALA A 117 -9.37 11.10 3.42
N LYS A 118 -8.41 11.90 3.88
CA LYS A 118 -8.55 12.69 5.10
C LYS A 118 -9.54 13.84 4.89
N PRO A 119 -10.65 13.91 5.64
CA PRO A 119 -11.53 15.07 5.61
C PRO A 119 -10.76 16.36 5.93
N MET A 120 -11.18 17.48 5.33
CA MET A 120 -10.46 18.76 5.48
C MET A 120 -10.28 19.19 6.94
N HIS A 121 -11.27 18.92 7.79
CA HIS A 121 -11.27 19.27 9.22
C HIS A 121 -10.61 18.20 10.11
N ALA A 122 -10.23 17.04 9.56
CA ALA A 122 -9.64 15.96 10.34
C ALA A 122 -8.14 16.23 10.61
N PRO A 123 -7.64 15.87 11.81
CA PRO A 123 -6.23 16.03 12.16
C PRO A 123 -5.35 15.11 11.33
N LEU A 124 -4.03 15.36 11.30
CA LEU A 124 -3.05 14.48 10.65
C LEU A 124 -3.00 13.06 11.23
N THR A 125 -3.52 12.88 12.46
CA THR A 125 -3.71 11.58 13.10
C THR A 125 -4.88 10.78 12.51
N PHE A 126 -5.57 11.29 11.49
CA PHE A 126 -6.67 10.63 10.78
C PHE A 126 -6.36 9.17 10.41
N LYS A 127 -5.17 8.90 9.87
CA LYS A 127 -4.77 7.53 9.51
C LYS A 127 -4.87 6.57 10.70
N ILE A 128 -4.53 6.99 11.93
CA ILE A 128 -4.62 6.15 13.13
C ILE A 128 -6.06 5.72 13.39
N SER A 129 -7.02 6.64 13.35
CA SER A 129 -8.43 6.32 13.55
C SER A 129 -9.00 5.48 12.40
N THR A 130 -8.60 5.76 11.16
CA THR A 130 -9.09 5.05 9.98
C THR A 130 -8.55 3.62 9.94
N PHE A 131 -7.26 3.42 10.17
CA PHE A 131 -6.66 2.08 10.31
C PHE A 131 -7.39 1.28 11.38
N ARG A 132 -7.68 1.89 12.54
CA ARG A 132 -8.45 1.23 13.61
C ARG A 132 -9.83 0.77 13.14
N ARG A 133 -10.59 1.67 12.52
CA ARG A 133 -11.96 1.40 12.08
C ARG A 133 -12.01 0.37 10.96
N GLU A 134 -11.24 0.58 9.90
CA GLU A 134 -11.33 -0.24 8.68
C GLU A 134 -10.65 -1.59 8.83
N CYS A 135 -9.58 -1.66 9.63
CA CYS A 135 -8.85 -2.92 9.82
C CYS A 135 -9.40 -3.78 10.96
N ARG A 136 -10.50 -3.37 11.61
CA ARG A 136 -11.04 -4.03 12.81
C ARG A 136 -11.31 -5.53 12.61
N GLN A 137 -11.82 -5.90 11.43
CA GLN A 137 -12.21 -7.27 11.09
C GLN A 137 -11.06 -8.16 10.60
N PHE A 138 -9.89 -7.59 10.31
CA PHE A 138 -8.78 -8.31 9.70
C PHE A 138 -7.78 -8.78 10.76
N ARG A 139 -7.31 -10.03 10.62
CA ARG A 139 -6.28 -10.62 11.48
C ARG A 139 -4.89 -10.28 10.98
N ASN A 140 -4.71 -10.17 9.66
CA ASN A 140 -3.41 -9.89 9.04
C ASN A 140 -3.47 -8.54 8.35
N ILE A 141 -2.53 -7.66 8.66
CA ILE A 141 -2.47 -6.31 8.11
C ILE A 141 -1.08 -6.07 7.53
N VAL A 142 -1.02 -5.66 6.28
CA VAL A 142 0.21 -5.14 5.66
C VAL A 142 -0.03 -3.68 5.31
N SER A 143 0.80 -2.79 5.82
CA SER A 143 0.76 -1.37 5.47
C SER A 143 1.99 -1.04 4.64
N VAL A 144 1.78 -0.42 3.49
CA VAL A 144 2.82 0.07 2.58
C VAL A 144 2.69 1.59 2.50
N GLY A 145 3.78 2.29 2.80
CA GLY A 145 3.81 3.74 2.67
C GLY A 145 5.20 4.33 2.92
N ASP A 146 5.42 5.57 2.51
CA ASP A 146 6.68 6.27 2.62
C ASP A 146 6.78 7.13 3.89
N GLY A 147 5.69 7.48 4.56
CA GLY A 147 5.62 8.40 5.70
C GLY A 147 5.53 7.74 7.08
N ASP A 148 5.64 8.57 8.12
CA ASP A 148 5.54 8.12 9.51
C ASP A 148 4.10 7.87 9.98
N ALA A 149 3.11 8.44 9.29
CA ALA A 149 1.72 8.39 9.72
C ALA A 149 1.13 6.97 9.69
N GLU A 150 1.36 6.23 8.62
CA GLU A 150 0.95 4.83 8.44
C GLU A 150 1.78 3.87 9.29
N ARG A 151 3.07 4.18 9.53
CA ARG A 151 3.90 3.45 10.48
C ARG A 151 3.35 3.60 11.89
N ALA A 152 3.05 4.84 12.30
CA ALA A 152 2.45 5.13 13.60
C ALA A 152 1.06 4.48 13.74
N ALA A 153 0.22 4.53 12.69
CA ALA A 153 -1.08 3.86 12.69
C ALA A 153 -0.95 2.33 12.85
N SER A 154 -0.01 1.72 12.14
CA SER A 154 0.31 0.29 12.25
C SER A 154 0.75 -0.10 13.66
N LEU A 155 1.65 0.67 14.27
CA LEU A 155 2.12 0.43 15.65
C LEU A 155 0.99 0.61 16.68
N ARG A 156 0.12 1.62 16.49
CA ARG A 156 -1.03 1.87 17.39
C ARG A 156 -2.10 0.80 17.30
N LEU A 157 -2.20 0.08 16.18
CA LEU A 157 -3.07 -1.09 16.05
C LEU A 157 -2.56 -2.31 16.83
N GLN A 158 -1.24 -2.42 17.06
CA GLN A 158 -0.64 -3.47 17.88
C GLN A 158 -0.62 -3.14 19.38
N ALA A 159 -0.78 -1.87 19.74
CA ALA A 159 -0.74 -1.45 21.13
C ALA A 159 -2.07 -1.77 21.84
N PRO A 160 -2.04 -2.29 23.08
CA PRO A 160 -3.25 -2.43 23.89
C PRO A 160 -3.87 -1.04 24.12
N PRO A 161 -5.21 -0.95 24.20
CA PRO A 161 -5.89 0.32 24.47
C PRO A 161 -5.45 0.89 25.82
N ASP A 162 -5.27 2.22 25.86
CA ASP A 162 -4.91 2.93 27.09
C ASP A 162 -5.96 2.69 28.17
N ARG A 163 -5.55 2.28 29.39
CA ARG A 163 -6.46 2.00 30.53
C ARG A 163 -7.39 3.18 30.89
N LYS A 164 -7.09 4.40 30.45
CA LYS A 164 -7.93 5.59 30.66
C LYS A 164 -9.05 5.78 29.62
N ALA A 165 -9.02 5.05 28.50
CA ALA A 165 -10.02 5.14 27.43
C ALA A 165 -11.17 4.11 27.56
N LEU A 166 -11.26 3.41 28.70
CA LEU A 166 -12.24 2.34 28.99
C LEU A 166 -13.72 2.80 29.03
N GLY A 167 -14.02 4.07 28.70
CA GLY A 167 -15.38 4.63 28.74
C GLY A 167 -16.15 4.58 27.42
N MET A 168 -15.53 4.29 26.29
CA MET A 168 -16.23 4.17 25.00
C MET A 168 -15.74 2.93 24.26
N ALA A 169 -16.61 1.91 24.18
CA ALA A 169 -16.43 0.65 23.45
C ALA A 169 -14.97 0.19 23.41
N ALA A 170 -14.50 -0.45 24.48
CA ALA A 170 -13.21 -1.12 24.51
C ALA A 170 -13.12 -2.09 23.33
N GLU A 171 -12.55 -1.64 22.22
CA GLU A 171 -12.28 -2.50 21.08
C GLU A 171 -11.28 -3.55 21.54
N GLN A 172 -11.65 -4.81 21.31
CA GLN A 172 -10.89 -5.96 21.77
C GLN A 172 -9.51 -5.92 21.13
N PHE A 173 -8.50 -5.64 21.95
CA PHE A 173 -7.12 -5.93 21.62
C PHE A 173 -7.06 -7.41 21.20
N ASP A 174 -6.71 -7.66 19.94
CA ASP A 174 -6.56 -9.00 19.41
C ASP A 174 -5.07 -9.38 19.44
N PRO A 175 -4.61 -10.17 20.43
CA PRO A 175 -3.22 -10.58 20.51
C PRO A 175 -2.80 -11.49 19.35
N SER A 176 -3.76 -12.04 18.58
CA SER A 176 -3.47 -12.87 17.42
C SER A 176 -3.16 -12.04 16.16
N ARG A 177 -3.49 -10.74 16.16
CA ARG A 177 -3.31 -9.85 15.01
C ARG A 177 -1.85 -9.73 14.60
N ARG A 178 -1.57 -9.97 13.32
CA ARG A 178 -0.25 -9.81 12.70
C ARG A 178 -0.24 -8.53 11.89
N ILE A 179 0.73 -7.65 12.14
CA ILE A 179 0.87 -6.41 11.37
C ILE A 179 2.30 -6.29 10.86
N LYS A 180 2.45 -6.00 9.57
CA LYS A 180 3.72 -5.65 8.94
C LYS A 180 3.59 -4.26 8.33
N SER A 181 4.60 -3.42 8.57
CA SER A 181 4.73 -2.12 7.91
C SER A 181 5.95 -2.17 7.00
N VAL A 182 5.75 -1.87 5.72
CA VAL A 182 6.76 -1.71 4.68
C VAL A 182 6.93 -0.21 4.46
N LYS A 183 8.10 0.31 4.87
CA LYS A 183 8.46 1.72 4.75
C LYS A 183 9.19 1.91 3.43
N LEU A 184 8.62 2.72 2.54
CA LEU A 184 9.25 3.18 1.32
C LEU A 184 10.10 4.44 1.60
N LEU A 185 10.92 4.82 0.63
CA LEU A 185 11.73 6.02 0.63
C LEU A 185 10.83 7.26 0.59
N GLU A 186 11.05 8.16 1.53
CA GLU A 186 10.36 9.46 1.58
C GLU A 186 10.76 10.36 0.40
N LEU A 187 9.79 11.10 -0.12
CA LEU A 187 9.95 12.08 -1.22
C LEU A 187 10.66 11.51 -2.47
N PRO A 188 10.29 10.30 -2.94
CA PRO A 188 11.03 9.60 -3.98
C PRO A 188 10.90 10.30 -5.34
N THR A 189 11.91 10.14 -6.19
CA THR A 189 11.76 10.38 -7.63
C THR A 189 10.88 9.30 -8.27
N CYS A 190 10.32 9.58 -9.45
CA CYS A 190 9.56 8.57 -10.21
C CYS A 190 10.36 7.28 -10.43
N GLN A 191 11.66 7.38 -10.73
CA GLN A 191 12.53 6.21 -10.94
C GLN A 191 12.74 5.41 -9.65
N GLN A 192 12.87 6.09 -8.51
CA GLN A 192 12.99 5.41 -7.22
C GLN A 192 11.70 4.67 -6.85
N LEU A 193 10.52 5.24 -7.11
CA LEU A 193 9.26 4.49 -6.92
C LEU A 193 9.16 3.26 -7.81
N ILE A 194 9.56 3.35 -9.08
CA ILE A 194 9.58 2.19 -9.99
C ILE A 194 10.43 1.05 -9.39
N ILE A 195 11.65 1.37 -8.93
CA ILE A 195 12.55 0.38 -8.32
C ILE A 195 11.91 -0.21 -7.05
N GLN A 196 11.37 0.63 -6.17
CA GLN A 196 10.76 0.17 -4.94
C GLN A 196 9.57 -0.76 -5.18
N HIS A 197 8.68 -0.40 -6.10
CA HIS A 197 7.54 -1.24 -6.47
C HIS A 197 7.94 -2.56 -7.15
N THR A 198 9.09 -2.60 -7.82
CA THR A 198 9.63 -3.84 -8.41
C THR A 198 10.10 -4.82 -7.33
N LEU A 199 10.42 -4.31 -6.13
CA LEU A 199 10.88 -5.10 -4.98
C LEU A 199 9.73 -5.50 -4.04
N LEU A 200 8.49 -5.06 -4.31
CA LEU A 200 7.28 -5.42 -3.56
C LEU A 200 6.62 -6.68 -4.14
#